data_AF-A0A6J3RM34-F1
#
_entry.id   AF-A0A6J3RM34-F1
#
_cell.length_a   1.000
_cell.length_b   1.000
_cell.length_c   1.000
_cell.angle_alpha   90.00
_cell.angle_beta   90.00
_cell.angle_gamma   90.00
#
_symmetry.space_group_name_H-M   'P 1'
#
loop_
_entity.id
_entity.type
_entity.pdbx_description
1 polymer ?
#
loop_
_entity_poly.entity_id
_entity_poly.type
_entity_poly.pdbx_seq_one_letter_code
_entity_poly.pdbx_strand_id
1 'polypeptide(L)'
;MPSRLRKTRKLRGHVSRGHGRIGKHRKYPGGRGNAGGTHHHRINLDKHHPGYFGEVGMRHYHLKGNQSFCPTVNLDKLWTLVGEQTRVNAAKSRNGAAPVIDVVRSGYYKVLGKGKLPKQPVIVKAKFCSRRAEEKIKGVGGACVLVA
;
A
#
# COMPACT_ATOMS: atom_id res chain seq x y z
N MET A 1 26.71 -21.38 14.69
CA MET A 1 26.19 -22.65 14.12
C MET A 1 24.66 -22.73 14.23
N PRO A 2 23.90 -22.29 13.22
CA PRO A 2 22.43 -22.21 13.25
C PRO A 2 21.71 -23.57 13.30
N SER A 3 22.43 -24.68 13.12
CA SER A 3 21.88 -26.03 13.13
C SER A 3 21.51 -26.55 14.53
N ARG A 4 22.08 -25.98 15.61
CA ARG A 4 21.84 -26.41 17.00
C ARG A 4 20.38 -26.28 17.44
N LEU A 5 19.68 -25.24 16.95
CA LEU A 5 18.29 -24.94 17.34
C LEU A 5 17.25 -25.66 16.46
N ARG A 6 17.67 -26.47 15.47
CA ARG A 6 16.74 -27.17 14.57
C ARG A 6 16.09 -28.36 15.26
N LYS A 7 14.80 -28.58 14.98
CA LYS A 7 14.02 -29.75 15.45
C LYS A 7 14.69 -31.08 15.10
N THR A 8 15.42 -31.14 13.98
CA THR A 8 16.16 -32.33 13.54
C THR A 8 17.22 -32.80 14.53
N ARG A 9 17.78 -31.90 15.37
CA ARG A 9 18.74 -32.28 16.41
C ARG A 9 18.05 -33.03 17.55
N LYS A 10 16.88 -32.54 17.99
CA LYS A 10 16.09 -33.16 19.06
C LYS A 10 15.46 -34.50 18.64
N LEU A 11 15.19 -34.69 17.35
CA LEU A 11 14.54 -35.90 16.83
C LEU A 11 15.51 -37.05 16.47
N ARG A 12 16.82 -36.92 16.70
CA ARG A 12 17.76 -38.04 16.53
C ARG A 12 17.47 -39.10 17.61
N GLY A 13 17.38 -40.37 17.21
CA GLY A 13 16.95 -41.47 18.09
C GLY A 13 15.46 -41.82 18.00
N HIS A 14 14.62 -40.91 17.48
CA HIS A 14 13.21 -41.24 17.21
C HIS A 14 13.04 -41.96 15.87
N VAL A 15 12.33 -43.09 15.89
CA VAL A 15 12.17 -44.01 14.74
C VAL A 15 11.60 -43.34 13.47
N SER A 16 10.56 -42.50 13.59
CA SER A 16 9.84 -41.91 12.43
C SER A 16 10.15 -40.43 12.19
N ARG A 17 11.04 -39.83 12.99
CA ARG A 17 11.35 -38.39 12.97
C ARG A 17 10.11 -37.46 12.95
N GLY A 18 9.01 -37.88 13.59
CA GLY A 18 7.80 -37.08 13.72
C GLY A 18 6.82 -37.16 12.53
N HIS A 19 7.01 -38.08 11.59
CA HIS A 19 6.10 -38.28 10.44
C HIS A 19 5.14 -39.48 10.60
N GLY A 20 4.98 -39.99 11.83
CA GLY A 20 4.10 -41.13 12.13
C GLY A 20 4.63 -42.48 11.65
N ARG A 21 4.07 -43.58 12.17
CA ARG A 21 4.45 -44.95 11.78
C ARG A 21 3.70 -45.44 10.53
N ILE A 22 2.40 -45.14 10.44
CA ILE A 22 1.49 -45.65 9.40
C ILE A 22 1.56 -44.78 8.13
N GLY A 23 1.28 -43.48 8.25
CA GLY A 23 1.19 -42.56 7.10
C GLY A 23 2.52 -42.38 6.35
N LYS A 24 3.63 -42.27 7.10
CA LYS A 24 5.01 -42.03 6.63
C LYS A 24 5.14 -40.73 5.82
N HIS A 25 6.37 -40.21 5.71
CA HIS A 25 6.66 -39.11 4.80
C HIS A 25 6.93 -39.67 3.39
N ARG A 26 6.00 -39.43 2.47
CA ARG A 26 6.07 -39.87 1.06
C ARG A 26 6.36 -38.68 0.14
N LYS A 27 6.80 -38.96 -1.10
CA LYS A 27 7.32 -37.94 -2.02
C LYS A 27 6.28 -36.86 -2.38
N TYR A 28 5.09 -37.24 -2.91
CA TYR A 28 4.07 -36.28 -3.37
C TYR A 28 2.63 -36.80 -3.23
N PRO A 29 2.11 -37.00 -2.00
CA PRO A 29 0.69 -37.29 -1.82
C PRO A 29 -0.16 -36.07 -2.22
N GLY A 30 -1.17 -36.27 -3.07
CA GLY A 30 -2.08 -35.20 -3.53
C GLY A 30 -1.61 -34.42 -4.78
N GLY A 31 -0.43 -34.73 -5.31
CA GLY A 31 0.14 -34.08 -6.50
C GLY A 31 1.24 -33.07 -6.20
N ARG A 32 1.65 -32.30 -7.20
CA ARG A 32 2.70 -31.26 -7.10
C ARG A 32 2.10 -29.89 -7.40
N GLY A 33 2.57 -28.86 -6.70
CA GLY A 33 2.10 -27.49 -6.92
C GLY A 33 0.60 -27.36 -6.72
N ASN A 34 -0.09 -26.70 -7.66
CA ASN A 34 -1.53 -26.42 -7.61
C ASN A 34 -2.40 -27.52 -8.23
N ALA A 35 -1.90 -28.76 -8.30
CA ALA A 35 -2.66 -29.89 -8.84
C ALA A 35 -3.93 -30.18 -8.03
N GLY A 36 -4.98 -30.63 -8.72
CA GLY A 36 -6.24 -31.04 -8.09
C GLY A 36 -7.13 -29.90 -7.60
N GLY A 37 -6.82 -28.64 -7.96
CA GLY A 37 -7.52 -27.46 -7.47
C GLY A 37 -9.02 -27.44 -7.75
N THR A 38 -9.49 -28.06 -8.84
CA THR A 38 -10.92 -28.23 -9.14
C THR A 38 -11.48 -29.59 -8.74
N HIS A 39 -10.63 -30.48 -8.25
CA HIS A 39 -10.95 -31.89 -7.95
C HIS A 39 -10.74 -32.16 -6.45
N HIS A 40 -9.73 -32.96 -6.09
CA HIS A 40 -9.50 -33.41 -4.72
C HIS A 40 -8.96 -32.34 -3.76
N HIS A 41 -8.54 -31.16 -4.26
CA HIS A 41 -8.18 -29.99 -3.45
C HIS A 41 -9.20 -28.83 -3.57
N ARG A 42 -10.37 -29.08 -4.16
CA ARG A 42 -11.41 -28.06 -4.40
C ARG A 42 -11.83 -27.29 -3.16
N ILE A 43 -12.10 -27.98 -2.05
CA ILE A 43 -12.53 -27.33 -0.80
C ILE A 43 -11.50 -26.29 -0.34
N ASN A 44 -10.20 -26.56 -0.51
CA ASN A 44 -9.16 -25.61 -0.12
C ASN A 44 -9.18 -24.34 -1.00
N LEU A 45 -9.38 -24.47 -2.31
CA LEU A 45 -9.44 -23.32 -3.20
C LEU A 45 -10.75 -22.54 -3.06
N ASP A 46 -11.89 -23.21 -3.01
CA ASP A 46 -13.19 -22.54 -2.88
C ASP A 46 -13.29 -21.78 -1.55
N LYS A 47 -12.72 -22.33 -0.47
CA LYS A 47 -12.77 -21.71 0.86
C LYS A 47 -11.81 -20.53 1.01
N HIS A 48 -10.59 -20.64 0.49
CA HIS A 48 -9.53 -19.67 0.78
C HIS A 48 -9.19 -18.75 -0.40
N HIS A 49 -9.52 -19.14 -1.62
CA HIS A 49 -9.19 -18.42 -2.85
C HIS A 49 -10.39 -18.38 -3.82
N PRO A 50 -11.56 -17.86 -3.39
CA PRO A 50 -12.71 -17.74 -4.29
C PRO A 50 -12.38 -16.81 -5.47
N GLY A 51 -12.77 -17.23 -6.68
CA GLY A 51 -12.44 -16.52 -7.92
C GLY A 51 -11.08 -16.89 -8.55
N TYR A 52 -10.37 -17.90 -8.01
CA TYR A 52 -9.12 -18.38 -8.60
C TYR A 52 -9.31 -18.98 -10.00
N PHE A 53 -10.43 -19.66 -10.24
CA PHE A 53 -10.80 -20.16 -11.57
C PHE A 53 -11.83 -19.25 -12.22
N GLY A 54 -11.60 -18.90 -13.49
CA GLY A 54 -12.46 -18.04 -14.30
C GLY A 54 -11.65 -16.99 -15.06
N GLU A 55 -12.33 -16.26 -15.94
CA GLU A 55 -11.77 -15.13 -16.69
C GLU A 55 -12.68 -13.91 -16.50
N VAL A 56 -12.08 -12.74 -16.27
CA VAL A 56 -12.79 -11.47 -16.05
C VAL A 56 -12.05 -10.31 -16.72
N GLY A 57 -12.80 -9.31 -17.19
CA GLY A 57 -12.24 -8.08 -17.76
C GLY A 57 -11.75 -8.22 -19.21
N MET A 58 -10.91 -7.27 -19.63
CA MET A 58 -10.36 -7.20 -21.00
C MET A 58 -8.83 -7.20 -20.96
N ARG A 59 -8.19 -7.82 -21.95
CA ARG A 59 -6.73 -7.91 -22.03
C ARG A 59 -6.10 -6.63 -22.58
N HIS A 60 -5.14 -6.07 -21.86
CA HIS A 60 -4.38 -4.89 -22.28
C HIS A 60 -2.93 -5.27 -22.63
N TYR A 61 -2.58 -5.24 -23.91
CA TYR A 61 -1.24 -5.57 -24.40
C TYR A 61 -0.28 -4.39 -24.22
N HIS A 62 1.02 -4.69 -24.04
CA HIS A 62 2.09 -3.69 -23.89
C HIS A 62 1.78 -2.59 -22.84
N LEU A 63 1.37 -3.02 -21.65
CA LEU A 63 1.07 -2.11 -20.53
C LEU A 63 2.31 -1.29 -20.14
N LYS A 64 2.20 0.04 -20.24
CA LYS A 64 3.23 1.00 -19.83
C LYS A 64 2.85 1.64 -18.49
N GLY A 65 3.36 1.08 -17.39
CA GLY A 65 3.06 1.56 -16.04
C GLY A 65 3.37 3.05 -15.81
N ASN A 66 4.38 3.59 -16.48
CA ASN A 66 4.79 5.00 -16.36
C ASN A 66 3.69 5.98 -16.82
N GLN A 67 2.85 5.59 -17.79
CA GLN A 67 1.75 6.44 -18.25
C GLN A 67 0.61 6.51 -17.23
N SER A 68 0.43 5.46 -16.44
CA SER A 68 -0.52 5.39 -15.32
C SER A 68 0.06 5.87 -13.98
N PHE A 69 1.29 6.40 -13.97
CA PHE A 69 1.96 6.81 -12.73
C PHE A 69 1.27 8.04 -12.12
N CYS A 70 0.61 7.85 -10.97
CA CYS A 70 -0.08 8.93 -10.26
C CYS A 70 -0.03 8.68 -8.74
N PRO A 71 1.13 8.86 -8.08
CA PRO A 71 1.25 8.75 -6.64
C PRO A 71 0.39 9.80 -5.93
N THR A 72 -0.29 9.39 -4.85
CA THR A 72 -1.28 10.23 -4.16
C THR A 72 -0.86 10.55 -2.72
N VAL A 73 -1.16 11.76 -2.25
CA VAL A 73 -0.99 12.17 -0.84
C VAL A 73 -2.31 12.71 -0.28
N ASN A 74 -2.56 12.50 1.01
CA ASN A 74 -3.75 13.00 1.71
C ASN A 74 -3.44 14.27 2.52
N LEU A 75 -4.49 15.03 2.88
CA LEU A 75 -4.35 16.30 3.61
C LEU A 75 -3.70 16.16 5.00
N ASP A 76 -3.93 15.05 5.69
CA ASP A 76 -3.36 14.75 7.01
C ASP A 76 -1.82 14.71 7.00
N LYS A 77 -1.22 14.30 5.87
CA LYS A 77 0.24 14.22 5.69
C LYS A 77 0.84 15.40 4.94
N LEU A 78 0.01 16.37 4.53
CA LEU A 78 0.48 17.49 3.71
C LEU A 78 1.50 18.35 4.47
N TRP A 79 1.27 18.59 5.76
CA TRP A 79 2.18 19.34 6.63
C TRP A 79 3.44 18.58 7.03
N THR A 80 3.52 17.26 6.81
CA THR A 80 4.76 16.50 7.04
C THR A 80 5.74 16.60 5.87
N LEU A 81 5.30 17.13 4.72
CA LEU A 81 6.17 17.35 3.55
C LEU A 81 7.08 18.57 3.71
N VAL A 82 6.79 19.43 4.69
CA VAL A 82 7.59 20.59 5.04
C VAL A 82 8.18 20.44 6.43
N GLY A 83 9.29 21.12 6.70
CA GLY A 83 9.88 21.15 8.03
C GLY A 83 8.93 21.78 9.05
N GLU A 84 9.01 21.33 10.31
CA GLU A 84 8.18 21.86 11.39
C GLU A 84 8.37 23.37 11.57
N GLN A 85 9.58 23.87 11.35
CA GLN A 85 9.88 25.30 11.43
C GLN A 85 9.03 26.13 10.46
N THR A 86 8.81 25.66 9.23
CA THR A 86 7.92 26.31 8.25
C THR A 86 6.48 26.34 8.74
N ARG A 87 6.01 25.24 9.34
CA ARG A 87 4.67 25.14 9.92
C ARG A 87 4.46 26.12 11.08
N VAL A 88 5.41 26.18 12.02
CA VAL A 88 5.33 27.05 13.20
C VAL A 88 5.45 28.53 12.80
N ASN A 89 6.33 28.85 11.85
CA ASN A 89 6.50 30.23 11.36
C ASN A 89 5.26 30.70 10.60
N ALA A 90 4.63 29.83 9.79
CA ALA A 90 3.37 30.13 9.12
C ALA A 90 2.24 30.43 10.11
N ALA A 91 2.14 29.63 11.19
CA ALA A 91 1.16 29.87 12.25
C ALA A 91 1.36 31.19 13.00
N LYS A 92 2.61 31.66 13.12
CA LYS A 92 2.97 32.91 13.82
C LYS A 92 2.94 34.15 12.91
N SER A 93 2.91 33.97 11.60
CA SER A 93 3.00 35.06 10.63
C SER A 93 1.73 35.93 10.66
N ARG A 94 1.89 37.22 10.96
CA ARG A 94 0.78 38.20 10.97
C ARG A 94 0.45 38.76 9.59
N ASN A 95 1.35 38.57 8.62
CA ASN A 95 1.28 39.21 7.29
C ASN A 95 0.48 38.40 6.26
N GLY A 96 -0.20 37.33 6.69
CA GLY A 96 -1.00 36.48 5.78
C GLY A 96 -0.18 35.65 4.78
N ALA A 97 1.16 35.61 4.91
CA ALA A 97 2.02 34.84 4.02
C ALA A 97 1.84 33.33 4.24
N ALA A 98 1.13 32.67 3.32
CA ALA A 98 0.89 31.22 3.35
C ALA A 98 2.08 30.44 2.74
N PRO A 99 2.54 29.35 3.39
CA PRO A 99 3.60 28.52 2.83
C PRO A 99 3.12 27.76 1.60
N VAL A 100 4.04 27.60 0.64
CA VAL A 100 3.82 26.80 -0.57
C VAL A 100 4.33 25.38 -0.35
N ILE A 101 3.44 24.41 -0.50
CA ILE A 101 3.76 22.98 -0.43
C ILE A 101 3.68 22.40 -1.83
N ASP A 102 4.85 22.12 -2.39
CA ASP A 102 4.99 21.49 -3.69
C ASP A 102 5.01 19.97 -3.54
N VAL A 103 3.86 19.34 -3.78
CA VAL A 103 3.74 17.90 -3.62
C VAL A 103 4.42 17.15 -4.77
N VAL A 104 4.60 17.78 -5.93
CA VAL A 104 5.28 17.19 -7.09
C VAL A 104 6.77 17.04 -6.80
N ARG A 105 7.37 18.05 -6.18
CA ARG A 105 8.76 17.95 -5.69
C ARG A 105 8.93 16.84 -4.65
N SER A 106 7.90 16.59 -3.84
CA SER A 106 7.87 15.47 -2.89
C SER A 106 7.51 14.12 -3.52
N GLY A 107 7.34 14.03 -4.84
CA GLY A 107 7.07 12.79 -5.56
C GLY A 107 5.60 12.38 -5.63
N TYR A 108 4.65 13.29 -5.38
CA TYR A 108 3.21 13.05 -5.46
C TYR A 108 2.56 13.88 -6.56
N TYR A 109 1.59 13.32 -7.28
CA TYR A 109 0.89 14.01 -8.37
C TYR A 109 -0.52 14.43 -7.97
N LYS A 110 -1.21 13.65 -7.12
CA LYS A 110 -2.60 13.90 -6.74
C LYS A 110 -2.80 14.11 -5.25
N VAL A 111 -3.53 15.16 -4.89
CA VAL A 111 -3.93 15.44 -3.50
C VAL A 111 -5.36 14.96 -3.24
N LEU A 112 -5.51 14.14 -2.21
CA LEU A 112 -6.77 13.51 -1.79
C LEU A 112 -7.27 14.09 -0.46
N GLY A 113 -8.60 14.11 -0.28
CA GLY A 113 -9.27 14.85 0.79
C GLY A 113 -9.43 14.14 2.13
N LYS A 114 -8.71 13.04 2.42
CA LYS A 114 -8.78 12.38 3.73
C LYS A 114 -8.08 13.23 4.79
N GLY A 115 -8.64 13.28 5.99
CA GLY A 115 -8.08 14.03 7.13
C GLY A 115 -8.61 15.46 7.24
N LYS A 116 -8.03 16.19 8.20
CA LYS A 116 -8.32 17.61 8.47
C LYS A 116 -7.02 18.40 8.36
N LEU A 117 -7.11 19.61 7.81
CA LEU A 117 -6.01 20.56 7.85
C LEU A 117 -6.09 21.38 9.15
N PRO A 118 -4.95 21.79 9.72
CA PRO A 118 -4.94 22.82 10.76
C PRO A 118 -5.53 24.12 10.21
N LYS A 119 -6.09 24.96 11.09
CA LYS A 119 -6.69 26.26 10.75
C LYS A 119 -5.62 27.32 10.42
N GLN A 120 -4.81 27.03 9.40
CA GLN A 120 -3.80 27.93 8.86
C GLN A 120 -3.79 27.82 7.33
N PRO A 121 -3.70 28.94 6.60
CA PRO A 121 -3.75 28.95 5.15
C PRO A 121 -2.52 28.26 4.56
N VAL A 122 -2.70 27.55 3.44
CA VAL A 122 -1.63 26.82 2.75
C VAL A 122 -1.86 26.85 1.25
N ILE A 123 -0.80 27.08 0.47
CA ILE A 123 -0.84 27.01 -0.99
C ILE A 123 -0.29 25.64 -1.40
N VAL A 124 -1.07 24.84 -2.11
CA VAL A 124 -0.69 23.48 -2.50
C VAL A 124 -0.48 23.43 -4.01
N LYS A 125 0.73 23.08 -4.46
CA LYS A 125 1.06 22.85 -5.87
C LYS A 125 0.98 21.37 -6.18
N ALA A 126 0.09 20.97 -7.08
CA ALA A 126 -0.16 19.56 -7.45
C ALA A 126 -0.57 19.43 -8.92
N LYS A 127 -0.41 18.25 -9.53
CA LYS A 127 -0.95 17.99 -10.88
C LYS A 127 -2.46 17.77 -10.87
N PHE A 128 -2.96 17.12 -9.82
CA PHE A 128 -4.38 16.81 -9.65
C PHE A 128 -4.82 17.10 -8.21
N CYS A 129 -6.04 17.58 -8.04
CA CYS A 129 -6.66 17.75 -6.72
C CYS A 129 -8.07 17.13 -6.73
N SER A 130 -8.43 16.39 -5.68
CA SER A 130 -9.82 15.91 -5.52
C SER A 130 -10.73 17.05 -5.05
N ARG A 131 -12.01 17.06 -5.47
CA ARG A 131 -13.00 18.06 -5.06
C ARG A 131 -13.00 18.31 -3.54
N ARG A 132 -13.07 17.24 -2.75
CA ARG A 132 -13.07 17.32 -1.27
C ARG A 132 -11.75 17.88 -0.71
N ALA A 133 -10.62 17.64 -1.37
CA ALA A 133 -9.35 18.22 -0.95
C ALA A 133 -9.34 19.73 -1.21
N GLU A 134 -9.79 20.14 -2.39
CA GLU A 134 -9.88 21.55 -2.78
C GLU A 134 -10.82 22.34 -1.87
N GLU A 135 -12.02 21.81 -1.59
CA GLU A 135 -12.99 22.40 -0.65
C GLU A 135 -12.38 22.62 0.75
N LYS A 136 -11.63 21.65 1.26
CA LYS A 136 -11.00 21.75 2.57
C LYS A 136 -9.81 22.71 2.59
N ILE A 137 -9.02 22.74 1.52
CA ILE A 137 -7.89 23.68 1.38
C ILE A 137 -8.43 25.11 1.29
N LYS A 138 -9.46 25.35 0.46
CA LYS A 138 -10.16 26.63 0.40
C LYS A 138 -10.81 27.00 1.73
N GLY A 139 -11.41 26.03 2.42
CA GLY A 139 -12.04 26.22 3.73
C GLY A 139 -11.09 26.63 4.86
N VAL A 140 -9.78 26.33 4.76
CA VAL A 140 -8.76 26.84 5.69
C VAL A 140 -8.08 28.13 5.19
N GLY A 141 -8.61 28.76 4.14
CA GLY A 141 -8.05 29.97 3.54
C GLY A 141 -6.85 29.72 2.63
N GLY A 142 -6.62 28.47 2.22
CA GLY A 142 -5.57 28.08 1.28
C GLY A 142 -5.99 28.12 -0.18
N ALA A 143 -5.05 27.81 -1.07
CA ALA A 143 -5.28 27.73 -2.51
C ALA A 143 -4.67 26.46 -3.11
N CYS A 144 -5.32 25.89 -4.12
CA CYS A 144 -4.76 24.81 -4.93
C CYS A 144 -4.25 25.40 -6.24
N VAL A 145 -2.97 25.21 -6.53
CA VAL A 145 -2.31 25.64 -7.78
C VAL A 145 -2.00 24.39 -8.59
N LEU A 146 -2.56 24.32 -9.79
CA LEU A 146 -2.29 23.19 -10.69
C LEU A 146 -0.96 23.39 -11.43
N VAL A 147 -0.18 22.32 -11.53
CA VAL A 147 1.10 22.28 -12.26
C VAL A 147 1.11 21.12 -13.26
N ALA A 148 1.87 21.25 -14.35
CA ALA A 148 1.95 20.25 -15.40
C ALA A 148 2.92 19.09 -15.08
#